data_AF-A0A2D6KF80-F1
#
_entry.id   AF-A0A2D6KF80-F1
#
_cell.length_a   1.000
_cell.length_b   1.000
_cell.length_c   1.000
_cell.angle_alpha   90.00
_cell.angle_beta   90.00
_cell.angle_gamma   90.00
#
_symmetry.space_group_name_H-M   'P 1'
#
loop_
_entity.id
_entity.type
_entity.pdbx_description
1 polymer ?
#
loop_
_entity_poly.entity_id
_entity_poly.type
_entity_poly.pdbx_seq_one_letter_code
_entity_poly.pdbx_strand_id
1 'polypeptide(L)' 'MNIHMTSLSNISRRIIMNDPIRRKIISYLGKEKVITSNELAKVLSVSWNTSEKYLLELAVERLVVKIKKEGVNLWMLK' A
#
# COMPACT_ATOMS: atom_id res chain seq x y z
N MET A 1 -27.02 -9.80 -18.76
CA MET A 1 -25.84 -9.12 -18.19
C MET A 1 -25.13 -10.11 -17.29
N ASN A 2 -24.08 -10.78 -17.79
CA ASN A 2 -23.34 -11.78 -17.03
C ASN A 2 -22.16 -11.12 -16.32
N ILE A 3 -22.29 -10.94 -15.01
CA ILE A 3 -21.17 -10.56 -14.16
C ILE A 3 -20.44 -11.87 -13.83
N HIS A 4 -19.39 -12.18 -14.59
CA HIS A 4 -18.52 -13.31 -14.25
C HIS A 4 -17.83 -13.02 -12.92
N MET A 5 -18.26 -13.74 -11.87
CA MET A 5 -17.51 -13.93 -10.62
C MET A 5 -16.16 -14.58 -10.96
N THR A 6 -15.10 -13.79 -11.08
CA THR A 6 -13.75 -14.30 -11.15
C THR A 6 -13.21 -14.56 -9.74
N SER A 7 -13.25 -15.85 -9.39
CA SER A 7 -12.29 -16.55 -8.53
C SER A 7 -12.13 -16.10 -7.08
N LEU A 8 -12.92 -16.74 -6.21
CA LEU A 8 -12.80 -16.81 -4.75
C LEU A 8 -11.54 -17.58 -4.26
N SER A 9 -10.37 -17.41 -4.88
CA SER A 9 -9.17 -18.21 -4.54
C SER A 9 -8.03 -17.46 -3.81
N ASN A 10 -8.20 -16.16 -3.47
CA ASN A 10 -7.17 -15.36 -2.79
C ASN A 10 -7.67 -14.59 -1.55
N ILE A 11 -8.79 -15.01 -0.97
CA ILE A 11 -9.52 -14.24 0.06
C ILE A 11 -8.75 -14.12 1.39
N SER A 12 -7.78 -14.99 1.67
CA SER A 12 -7.13 -15.07 2.99
C SER A 12 -6.01 -14.05 3.25
N ARG A 13 -5.75 -13.06 2.38
CA ARG A 13 -4.61 -12.13 2.57
C ARG A 13 -4.80 -10.66 2.18
N ARG A 14 -6.03 -10.20 1.91
CA ARG A 14 -6.32 -8.76 1.71
C ARG A 14 -6.61 -8.13 3.05
N ILE A 15 -5.73 -7.27 3.56
CA ILE A 15 -5.99 -6.48 4.77
C ILE A 15 -6.82 -5.26 4.35
N ILE A 16 -8.05 -5.52 3.86
CA ILE A 16 -9.20 -4.59 3.80
C ILE A 16 -8.78 -3.10 3.73
N MET A 17 -7.94 -2.72 2.76
CA MET A 17 -7.57 -1.32 2.63
C MET A 17 -8.73 -0.61 1.95
N ASN A 18 -9.33 0.35 2.66
CA ASN A 18 -10.43 1.11 2.10
C ASN A 18 -9.97 1.91 0.87
N ASP A 19 -10.83 1.94 -0.15
CA ASP A 19 -10.57 2.58 -1.44
C ASP A 19 -10.15 4.08 -1.34
N PRO A 20 -10.70 4.90 -0.42
CA PRO A 20 -10.21 6.27 -0.19
C PRO A 20 -8.76 6.34 0.34
N ILE A 21 -8.37 5.41 1.21
CA ILE A 21 -7.01 5.35 1.77
C ILE A 21 -6.03 5.01 0.65
N ARG A 22 -6.38 4.04 -0.20
CA ARG A 22 -5.60 3.63 -1.37
C ARG A 22 -5.29 4.81 -2.29
N ARG A 23 -6.31 5.58 -2.67
CA ARG A 23 -6.13 6.79 -3.50
C ARG A 23 -5.21 7.81 -2.84
N LYS A 24 -5.35 8.02 -1.53
CA LYS A 24 -4.50 8.97 -0.79
C LYS A 24 -3.04 8.52 -0.78
N ILE A 25 -2.76 7.23 -0.59
CA ILE A 25 -1.40 6.67 -0.61
C ILE A 25 -0.77 6.85 -2.01
N ILE A 26 -1.49 6.46 -3.07
CA ILE A 26 -1.00 6.58 -4.45
C ILE A 26 -0.75 8.05 -4.81
N SER A 27 -1.67 8.95 -4.45
CA SER A 27 -1.48 10.39 -4.67
C SER A 27 -0.28 10.94 -3.90
N TYR A 28 -0.06 10.47 -2.66
CA TYR A 28 1.08 10.89 -1.84
C TYR A 28 2.40 10.41 -2.44
N LEU A 29 2.51 9.13 -2.82
CA LEU A 29 3.68 8.59 -3.51
C LEU A 29 3.90 9.20 -4.92
N GLY A 30 2.83 9.67 -5.56
CA GLY A 30 2.96 10.39 -6.84
C GLY A 30 3.59 11.77 -6.69
N LYS A 31 3.44 12.40 -5.51
CA LYS A 31 4.09 13.67 -5.16
C LYS A 31 5.50 13.43 -4.61
N GLU A 32 5.60 12.50 -3.68
CA GLU A 32 6.83 12.12 -3.00
C GLU A 32 7.45 10.91 -3.70
N LYS A 33 8.51 11.11 -4.51
CA LYS A 33 9.15 10.07 -5.32
C LYS A 33 9.50 8.79 -4.53
N VAL A 34 9.86 8.94 -3.25
CA VAL A 34 10.20 7.86 -2.32
C VAL A 34 9.74 8.25 -0.92
N ILE A 35 9.08 7.33 -0.20
CA ILE A 35 8.62 7.54 1.17
C ILE A 35 8.99 6.37 2.09
N THR A 36 8.92 6.59 3.40
CA THR A 36 9.01 5.58 4.44
C THR A 36 7.62 5.23 4.99
N SER A 37 7.50 4.06 5.64
CA SER A 37 6.27 3.70 6.38
C SER A 37 5.96 4.71 7.51
N ASN A 38 6.99 5.33 8.10
CA ASN A 38 6.84 6.34 9.16
C ASN A 38 6.23 7.63 8.63
N GLU A 39 6.67 8.11 7.47
CA GLU A 39 6.08 9.31 6.84
C GLU A 39 4.63 9.05 6.45
N LEU A 40 4.34 7.88 5.89
CA LEU A 40 2.97 7.54 5.54
C LEU A 40 2.05 7.43 6.77
N ALA A 41 2.57 6.88 7.88
CA ALA A 41 1.85 6.81 9.15
C ALA A 41 1.40 8.19 9.63
N LYS A 42 2.30 9.20 9.54
CA LYS A 42 1.99 10.59 9.90
C LYS A 42 0.92 11.19 8.99
N VAL A 43 1.02 10.99 7.67
CA VAL A 43 0.07 11.54 6.68
C VAL A 43 -1.34 10.95 6.79
N LEU A 44 -1.43 9.68 7.16
CA LEU A 44 -2.70 8.98 7.34
C LEU A 44 -3.21 9.02 8.79
N SER A 45 -2.41 9.52 9.73
CA SER A 45 -2.70 9.47 11.17
C SER A 45 -3.01 8.05 11.66
N VAL A 46 -2.21 7.07 11.23
CA VAL A 46 -2.30 5.66 11.62
C VAL A 46 -1.00 5.19 12.27
N SER A 47 -1.00 4.02 12.89
CA SER A 47 0.23 3.42 13.41
C SER A 47 1.19 3.02 12.29
N TRP A 48 2.49 2.97 12.61
CA TRP A 48 3.53 2.50 11.68
C TRP A 48 3.26 1.09 11.14
N ASN A 49 2.79 0.17 11.99
CA ASN A 49 2.42 -1.18 11.55
C ASN A 49 1.27 -1.17 10.53
N THR A 50 0.31 -0.27 10.70
CA THR A 50 -0.83 -0.15 9.77
C THR A 50 -0.38 0.44 8.44
N SER A 51 0.46 1.50 8.46
CA SER A 51 0.99 2.06 7.20
C SER A 51 1.87 1.07 6.45
N GLU A 52 2.69 0.28 7.16
CA GLU A 52 3.49 -0.78 6.54
C GLU A 52 2.62 -1.87 5.91
N LYS A 53 1.53 -2.29 6.56
CA LYS A 53 0.56 -3.25 5.99
C LYS A 53 -0.09 -2.73 4.71
N TYR A 54 -0.50 -1.46 4.66
CA TYR A 54 -1.06 -0.86 3.45
C TYR A 54 -0.07 -0.85 2.28
N LEU A 55 1.19 -0.49 2.55
CA LEU A 55 2.25 -0.48 1.54
C LEU A 55 2.60 -1.90 1.07
N LEU A 56 2.58 -2.89 1.97
CA LEU A 56 2.74 -4.29 1.61
C LEU A 56 1.60 -4.81 0.73
N GLU A 57 0.35 -4.43 1.01
CA GLU A 57 -0.80 -4.79 0.17
C GLU A 57 -0.65 -4.22 -1.24
N LEU A 58 -0.28 -2.94 -1.35
CA LEU A 58 0.02 -2.31 -2.66
C LEU A 58 1.20 -2.97 -3.38
N ALA A 59 2.20 -3.45 -2.64
CA ALA A 59 3.34 -4.16 -3.21
C ALA A 59 2.97 -5.56 -3.72
N VAL A 60 2.06 -6.27 -3.02
CA VAL A 60 1.48 -7.54 -3.50
C VAL A 60 0.73 -7.32 -4.82
N GLU A 61 0.04 -6.20 -4.95
CA GLU A 61 -0.64 -5.77 -6.18
C GLU A 61 0.29 -5.16 -7.23
N ARG A 62 1.61 -5.13 -6.97
CA ARG A 62 2.66 -4.61 -7.86
C ARG A 62 2.53 -3.12 -8.20
N LEU A 63 1.81 -2.35 -7.39
CA LEU A 63 1.67 -0.90 -7.56
C LEU A 63 2.82 -0.11 -6.93
N VAL A 64 3.41 -0.67 -5.88
CA VAL A 64 4.49 -0.05 -5.11
C VAL A 64 5.65 -1.03 -4.99
N VAL A 65 6.88 -0.53 -5.06
CA VAL A 65 8.09 -1.32 -4.84
C VAL A 65 8.67 -0.98 -3.48
N LYS A 66 9.08 -2.02 -2.74
CA LYS A 66 9.83 -1.91 -1.50
C LYS A 66 11.33 -1.92 -1.81
N ILE A 67 12.04 -0.89 -1.34
CA ILE A 67 13.50 -0.82 -1.36
C ILE A 67 13.99 -0.94 0.08
N LYS A 68 14.81 -1.96 0.36
CA LYS A 68 15.49 -2.07 1.66
C LYS A 68 16.77 -1.26 1.64
N LYS A 69 16.92 -0.35 2.60
CA LYS A 69 18.14 0.41 2.86
C LYS A 69 18.47 0.27 4.35
N GLU A 70 19.73 0.33 4.75
CA GLU A 70 20.20 0.04 6.12
C GLU A 70 19.25 0.54 7.23
N GLY A 71 18.51 -0.40 7.85
CA GLY A 71 17.58 -0.11 8.95
C GLY A 71 16.23 0.51 8.56
N VAL A 72 15.95 0.79 7.28
CA VAL A 72 14.71 1.44 6.83
C VAL A 72 14.10 0.83 5.56
N ASN A 73 12.78 0.77 5.52
CA ASN A 73 12.01 0.39 4.33
C ASN A 73 11.58 1.65 3.60
N LEU A 74 12.07 1.81 2.37
CA LEU A 74 11.65 2.84 1.43
C LEU A 74 10.63 2.26 0.44
N TRP A 75 9.74 3.11 -0.02
CA TRP A 75 8.61 2.75 -0.87
C TRP A 75 8.48 3.76 -1.99
N MET A 76 8.26 3.27 -3.20
CA MET A 76 8.08 4.10 -4.39
C MET A 76 6.99 3.49 -5.27
N LEU A 77 6.30 4.32 -6.05
CA LEU A 77 5.46 3.81 -7.12
C LEU A 77 6.31 3.04 -8.14
N LYS A 78 5.74 1.94 -8.64
CA LYS A 78 6.36 1.14 -9.69
C LYS A 78 6.25 1.84 -11.05
#